data_AF-A0A937DSB4-F1
#
_entry.id   AF-A0A937DSB4-F1
#
_cell.length_a   1.000
_cell.length_b   1.000
_cell.length_c   1.000
_cell.angle_alpha   90.00
_cell.angle_beta   90.00
_cell.angle_gamma   90.00
#
_symmetry.space_group_name_H-M   'P 1'
#
loop_
_entity.id
_entity.type
_entity.pdbx_description
1 polymer ?
#
loop_
_entity_poly.entity_id
_entity_poly.type
_entity_poly.pdbx_seq_one_letter_code
_entity_poly.pdbx_strand_id
1 'polypeptide(L)'
;YLRDQVIIYNIKGDTLYCDELYWDQNLAQFYTATPVTLIQNSPYKQKGRYANGFRSNQDLTDITFFNIQPGSFAIVPDSTFNP
;
A
#
# COMPACT_ATOMS: atom_id res chain seq x y z
N TYR A 1 6.16 -12.19 -10.98
CA TYR A 1 6.34 -12.36 -9.54
C TYR A 1 7.71 -11.86 -9.18
N LEU A 2 7.81 -11.01 -8.17
CA LEU A 2 9.05 -10.42 -7.67
C LEU A 2 9.24 -10.84 -6.21
N ARG A 3 10.50 -11.09 -5.83
CA ARG A 3 10.91 -11.57 -4.51
C ARG A 3 12.24 -10.92 -4.15
N ASP A 4 12.51 -10.80 -2.84
CA ASP A 4 13.76 -10.26 -2.28
C ASP A 4 13.81 -8.72 -2.35
N GLN A 5 13.13 -8.08 -1.38
CA GLN A 5 12.98 -6.61 -1.23
C GLN A 5 12.51 -5.87 -2.48
N VAL A 6 11.20 -5.91 -2.71
CA VAL A 6 10.54 -5.20 -3.79
C VAL A 6 10.13 -3.80 -3.32
N ILE A 7 10.62 -2.80 -4.04
CA ILE A 7 10.31 -1.39 -3.82
C ILE A 7 9.57 -0.88 -5.06
N ILE A 8 8.35 -0.37 -4.85
CA ILE A 8 7.55 0.26 -5.89
C ILE A 8 7.44 1.73 -5.54
N TYR A 9 7.70 2.61 -6.49
CA TYR A 9 7.46 4.03 -6.32
C TYR A 9 6.62 4.57 -7.46
N ASN A 10 5.68 5.46 -7.14
CA ASN A 10 4.88 6.18 -8.12
C ASN A 10 5.53 7.54 -8.43
N ILE A 11 5.29 8.08 -9.62
CA ILE A 11 5.68 9.44 -10.01
C ILE A 11 5.11 10.52 -9.05
N LYS A 12 4.03 10.23 -8.34
CA LYS A 12 3.43 11.09 -7.30
C LYS A 12 4.25 11.12 -6.00
N GLY A 13 5.25 10.26 -5.87
CA GLY A 13 6.16 10.20 -4.73
C GLY A 13 5.74 9.20 -3.64
N ASP A 14 4.73 8.37 -3.88
CA ASP A 14 4.35 7.27 -3.00
C ASP A 14 5.32 6.11 -3.18
N THR A 15 5.67 5.43 -2.08
CA THR A 15 6.60 4.29 -2.08
C THR A 15 6.03 3.13 -1.27
N LEU A 16 5.96 1.95 -1.89
CA LEU A 16 5.59 0.69 -1.26
C LEU A 16 6.85 -0.19 -1.11
N TYR A 17 7.03 -0.72 0.09
CA TYR A 17 8.06 -1.68 0.43
C TYR A 17 7.40 -3.01 0.80
N CYS A 18 7.83 -4.09 0.15
CA CYS A 18 7.33 -5.44 0.40
C CYS A 18 8.41 -6.48 0.08
N ASP A 19 8.36 -7.64 0.73
CA ASP A 19 9.31 -8.73 0.46
C ASP A 19 8.95 -9.50 -0.82
N GLU A 20 7.65 -9.62 -1.09
CA GLU A 20 7.10 -10.35 -2.23
C GLU A 20 5.99 -9.55 -2.90
N LEU A 21 6.00 -9.50 -4.24
CA LEU A 21 4.98 -8.82 -5.02
C LEU A 21 4.53 -9.66 -6.22
N TYR A 22 3.23 -9.78 -6.34
CA TYR A 22 2.55 -10.29 -7.51
C TYR A 22 2.01 -9.10 -8.30
N TRP A 23 2.41 -9.00 -9.57
CA TRP A 23 1.87 -8.00 -10.48
C TRP A 23 1.10 -8.72 -11.57
N ASP A 24 -0.22 -8.49 -11.59
CA ASP A 24 -1.09 -8.90 -12.67
C ASP A 24 -1.13 -7.79 -13.74
N GLN A 25 -0.60 -8.09 -14.92
CA GLN A 25 -0.54 -7.13 -16.03
C GLN A 25 -1.88 -6.97 -16.73
N ASN A 26 -2.75 -7.99 -16.71
CA ASN A 26 -4.06 -7.91 -17.35
C ASN A 26 -5.00 -7.01 -16.55
N LEU A 27 -4.92 -7.11 -15.22
CA LEU A 27 -5.74 -6.30 -14.31
C LEU A 27 -5.07 -5.00 -13.88
N ALA A 28 -3.79 -4.78 -14.23
CA ALA A 28 -2.99 -3.67 -13.74
C ALA A 28 -3.04 -3.56 -12.20
N GLN A 29 -2.94 -4.71 -11.53
CA GLN A 29 -3.09 -4.82 -10.08
C GLN A 29 -1.85 -5.43 -9.42
N PHE A 30 -1.48 -4.82 -8.31
CA PHE A 30 -0.47 -5.29 -7.39
C PHE A 30 -1.12 -6.06 -6.26
N TYR A 31 -0.55 -7.20 -5.92
CA TYR A 31 -0.99 -8.07 -4.85
C TYR A 31 0.20 -8.59 -4.06
N THR A 32 0.05 -8.71 -2.75
CA THR A 32 1.03 -9.35 -1.88
C THR A 32 0.34 -9.92 -0.65
N ALA A 33 0.90 -11.01 -0.13
CA ALA A 33 0.48 -11.65 1.12
C ALA A 33 1.47 -11.39 2.27
N THR A 34 2.61 -10.75 1.97
CA THR A 34 3.67 -10.45 2.95
C THR A 34 3.39 -9.13 3.68
N PRO A 35 4.04 -8.89 4.84
CA PRO A 35 4.02 -7.58 5.48
C PRO A 35 4.45 -6.48 4.51
N VAL A 36 3.62 -5.44 4.39
CA VAL A 36 3.97 -4.26 3.58
C VAL A 36 4.11 -3.01 4.41
N THR A 37 5.00 -2.13 3.94
CA THR A 37 5.12 -0.77 4.44
C THR A 37 4.81 0.17 3.30
N LEU A 38 3.80 1.03 3.49
CA LEU A 38 3.43 2.04 2.52
C LEU A 38 3.79 3.42 3.06
N ILE A 39 4.44 4.20 2.21
CA ILE A 39 4.76 5.60 2.42
C ILE A 39 4.03 6.37 1.33
N GLN A 40 2.87 6.93 1.67
CA GLN A 40 2.22 7.88 0.78
C GLN A 40 2.77 9.27 1.04
N ASN A 41 2.96 10.05 -0.02
CA ASN A 41 3.45 11.43 0.08
C ASN A 41 2.36 12.43 -0.30
N SER A 42 1.37 12.03 -1.11
CA SER A 42 0.27 12.89 -1.58
C SER A 42 -1.04 12.09 -1.73
N PRO A 43 -2.20 12.59 -1.27
CA PRO A 43 -2.47 13.91 -0.68
C PRO A 43 -2.06 14.06 0.80
N TYR A 44 -1.68 12.97 1.49
CA TYR A 44 -1.26 13.03 2.89
C TYR A 44 -0.06 12.11 3.15
N LYS A 45 0.89 12.56 3.97
CA LYS A 45 2.12 11.83 4.33
C LYS A 45 1.83 10.67 5.28
N GLN A 46 1.15 9.63 4.80
CA GLN A 46 0.86 8.44 5.60
C GLN A 46 2.05 7.49 5.55
N LYS A 47 2.64 7.20 6.71
CA LYS A 47 3.73 6.23 6.88
C LYS A 47 3.30 5.19 7.89
N GLY A 48 3.21 3.93 7.46
CA GLY A 48 2.79 2.86 8.33
C GLY A 48 3.16 1.49 7.81
N ARG A 49 3.36 0.56 8.74
CA ARG A 49 3.34 -0.87 8.48
C ARG A 49 1.91 -1.31 8.71
N TYR A 50 1.18 -1.53 7.63
CA TYR A 50 -0.29 -1.59 7.74
C TYR A 50 -0.77 -3.03 7.96
N ALA A 51 -0.25 -4.02 7.24
CA ALA A 51 -0.81 -5.37 7.33
C ALA A 51 0.05 -6.46 6.67
N ASN A 52 -0.29 -7.73 6.96
CA ASN A 52 0.20 -8.90 6.24
C ASN A 52 -0.71 -9.18 5.03
N GLY A 53 -0.52 -8.38 4.01
CA GLY A 53 -1.25 -8.49 2.77
C GLY A 53 -1.71 -7.14 2.26
N PHE A 54 -1.59 -6.95 0.96
CA PHE A 54 -1.91 -5.69 0.31
C PHE A 54 -2.36 -5.94 -1.12
N ARG A 55 -3.35 -5.18 -1.55
CA ARG A 55 -3.77 -5.08 -2.93
C ARG A 55 -3.89 -3.62 -3.31
N SER A 56 -3.41 -3.30 -4.50
CA SER A 56 -3.64 -1.98 -5.08
C SER A 56 -3.65 -1.99 -6.60
N ASN A 57 -4.17 -0.92 -7.20
CA ASN A 57 -3.99 -0.63 -8.62
C ASN A 57 -2.59 -0.06 -8.91
N GLN A 58 -2.21 0.01 -10.19
CA GLN A 58 -0.92 0.58 -10.61
C GLN A 58 -0.68 2.01 -10.11
N ASP A 59 -1.74 2.80 -9.95
CA ASP A 59 -1.64 4.17 -9.50
C ASP A 59 -1.48 4.33 -7.97
N LEU A 60 -1.52 3.25 -7.20
CA LEU A 60 -1.49 3.27 -5.73
C LEU A 60 -2.59 4.17 -5.11
N THR A 61 -3.73 4.29 -5.79
CA THR A 61 -4.87 5.11 -5.35
C THR A 61 -5.93 4.29 -4.63
N ASP A 62 -6.14 3.07 -5.08
CA ASP A 62 -7.09 2.12 -4.50
C ASP A 62 -6.28 1.10 -3.72
N ILE A 63 -6.21 1.24 -2.39
CA ILE A 63 -5.37 0.41 -1.54
C ILE A 63 -6.23 -0.32 -0.53
N THR A 64 -6.11 -1.64 -0.53
CA THR A 64 -6.75 -2.52 0.44
C THR A 64 -5.69 -3.32 1.17
N PHE A 65 -5.72 -3.28 2.49
CA PHE A 65 -4.85 -4.08 3.35
C PHE A 65 -5.61 -5.30 3.87
N PHE A 66 -4.93 -6.45 3.92
CA PHE A 66 -5.47 -7.70 4.47
C PHE A 66 -4.67 -8.12 5.70
N ASN A 67 -5.31 -8.72 6.69
CA ASN A 67 -4.68 -9.15 7.95
C ASN A 67 -3.88 -8.03 8.64
N ILE A 68 -4.61 -6.99 9.02
CA ILE A 68 -4.10 -5.84 9.78
C ILE A 68 -3.48 -6.35 11.09
N GLN A 69 -2.21 -6.03 11.34
CA GLN A 69 -1.53 -6.45 12.57
C GLN A 69 -1.98 -5.59 13.75
N PRO A 70 -2.08 -6.16 14.97
CA PRO A 70 -2.35 -5.37 16.16
C PRO A 70 -1.20 -4.37 16.37
N GLY A 71 -1.53 -3.08 16.35
CA GLY A 71 -0.55 -1.98 16.39
C GLY A 71 -0.37 -1.24 15.06
N SER A 72 -1.01 -1.69 13.98
CA SER A 72 -1.11 -0.93 12.74
C SER A 72 -2.06 0.26 12.93
N PHE A 73 -1.55 1.47 12.74
CA PHE A 73 -2.35 2.69 12.76
C PHE A 73 -2.43 3.27 11.34
N ALA A 74 -3.65 3.56 10.88
CA ALA A 74 -3.87 4.39 9.72
C ALA A 74 -4.22 5.79 10.24
N ILE A 75 -3.37 6.77 9.92
CA ILE A 75 -3.69 8.18 10.20
C ILE A 75 -4.55 8.65 9.04
N VAL A 76 -5.86 8.51 9.20
CA VAL A 76 -6.85 9.04 8.26
C VAL A 76 -7.08 10.53 8.55
N PRO A 77 -7.16 11.39 7.53
CA PRO A 77 -7.51 12.79 7.75
C PRO A 77 -8.96 12.90 8.23
N ASP A 78 -9.21 13.85 9.13
CA ASP A 78 -10.53 14.14 9.72
C ASP A 78 -11.52 14.76 8.70
N SER A 79 -11.05 15.17 7.52
CA SER A 79 -11.84 15.95 6.57
C SER A 79 -12.49 15.10 5.47
N THR A 80 -13.42 14.22 5.85
CA THR A 80 -14.56 13.79 4.99
C THR A 80 -15.75 13.28 5.81
N PHE A 81 -15.85 13.63 7.10
CA PHE A 81 -17.13 13.54 7.81
C PHE A 81 -18.02 14.70 7.36
N ASN A 82 -18.66 14.56 6.19
CA ASN A 82 -19.84 15.37 5.91
C ASN A 82 -21.04 14.67 6.55
N PRO A 83 -21.79 15.34 7.46
CA PRO A 83 -22.95 14.76 8.15
C PRO A 83 -24.07 14.36 7.19
#